data_AF-A0A933A0E2-F1
#
_entry.id   AF-A0A933A0E2-F1
#
_cell.length_a   1.000
_cell.length_b   1.000
_cell.length_c   1.000
_cell.angle_alpha   90.00
_cell.angle_beta   90.00
_cell.angle_gamma   90.00
#
_symmetry.space_group_name_H-M   'P 1'
#
loop_
_entity.id
_entity.type
_entity.pdbx_description
1 polymer ?
#
loop_
_entity_poly.entity_id
_entity_poly.type
_entity_poly.pdbx_seq_one_letter_code
_entity_poly.pdbx_strand_id
1 'polypeptide(L)'
;MGVCRQRGKTFHNGEPLTAETVRFGLTRGKDFFDRKQADVQYIYNLLNLDRVDAVDASTVRIKTRQPNPVLPYHLAHDQTSAFPPKYYTQTPQASLNRRPVGSGPTASWSGFRTSG
;
A
#
# COMPACT_ATOMS: atom_id res chain seq x y z
N MET A 1 -21.27 -5.10 4.42
CA MET A 1 -19.90 -5.48 4.81
C MET A 1 -19.28 -6.26 3.66
N GLY A 2 -18.00 -6.04 3.34
CA GLY A 2 -17.24 -6.86 2.39
C GLY A 2 -15.92 -7.29 3.02
N VAL A 3 -15.54 -8.56 2.87
CA VAL A 3 -14.31 -9.14 3.40
C VAL A 3 -13.58 -9.80 2.23
N CYS A 4 -12.43 -9.23 1.84
CA CYS A 4 -11.60 -9.81 0.78
C CYS A 4 -10.57 -10.76 1.40
N ARG A 5 -10.51 -12.00 0.89
CA ARG A 5 -9.70 -13.09 1.47
C ARG A 5 -8.88 -13.76 0.36
N GLN A 6 -7.64 -13.33 0.17
CA GLN A 6 -6.65 -14.05 -0.65
C GLN A 6 -5.58 -14.68 0.25
N ARG A 7 -5.23 -15.94 -0.05
CA ARG A 7 -4.17 -16.71 0.61
C ARG A 7 -3.00 -16.89 -0.36
N GLY A 8 -1.76 -16.86 0.16
CA GLY A 8 -0.60 -17.43 -0.55
C GLY A 8 0.01 -16.59 -1.68
N LYS A 9 -0.10 -15.25 -1.65
CA LYS A 9 0.68 -14.37 -2.54
C LYS A 9 1.94 -13.85 -1.85
N THR A 10 2.98 -13.61 -2.62
CA THR A 10 4.22 -12.93 -2.20
C THR A 10 4.43 -11.65 -3.00
N PHE A 11 5.19 -10.71 -2.44
CA PHE A 11 5.77 -9.58 -3.17
C PHE A 11 6.94 -10.06 -4.06
N HIS A 12 7.38 -9.20 -4.99
CA HIS A 12 8.54 -9.49 -5.87
C HIS A 12 9.87 -9.71 -5.12
N ASN A 13 9.96 -9.33 -3.83
CA ASN A 13 11.10 -9.60 -2.97
C ASN A 13 10.94 -10.86 -2.08
N GLY A 14 9.87 -11.64 -2.26
CA GLY A 14 9.58 -12.83 -1.46
C GLY A 14 8.92 -12.58 -0.11
N GLU A 15 8.68 -11.33 0.31
CA GLU A 15 7.87 -11.07 1.51
C GLU A 15 6.41 -11.56 1.30
N PRO A 16 5.75 -12.13 2.32
CA PRO A 16 4.38 -12.62 2.18
C PRO A 16 3.38 -11.46 2.15
N LEU A 17 2.45 -11.48 1.19
CA LEU A 17 1.31 -10.57 1.15
C LEU A 17 0.34 -10.96 2.27
N THR A 18 0.24 -10.12 3.29
CA THR A 18 -0.55 -10.36 4.50
C THR A 18 -1.38 -9.12 4.85
N ALA A 19 -2.34 -9.26 5.77
CA ALA A 19 -3.12 -8.14 6.26
C ALA A 19 -2.26 -6.99 6.82
N GLU A 20 -1.09 -7.30 7.41
CA GLU A 20 -0.15 -6.28 7.88
C GLU A 20 0.51 -5.47 6.76
N THR A 21 0.77 -6.06 5.58
CA THR A 21 1.37 -5.30 4.46
C THR A 21 0.35 -4.39 3.76
N VAL A 22 -0.93 -4.77 3.78
CA VAL A 22 -2.07 -3.91 3.41
C VAL A 22 -2.25 -2.78 4.42
N ARG A 23 -2.28 -3.11 5.72
CA ARG A 23 -2.38 -2.15 6.84
C ARG A 23 -1.23 -1.13 6.80
N PHE A 24 0.00 -1.58 6.61
CA PHE A 24 1.17 -0.71 6.51
C PHE A 24 1.04 0.29 5.35
N GLY A 25 0.64 -0.18 4.16
CA GLY A 25 0.46 0.69 2.99
C GLY A 25 -0.58 1.79 3.22
N LEU A 26 -1.79 1.41 3.70
CA LEU A 26 -2.86 2.36 3.99
C LEU A 26 -2.51 3.31 5.15
N THR A 27 -1.77 2.85 6.16
CA THR A 27 -1.30 3.69 7.27
C THR A 27 -0.26 4.70 6.80
N ARG A 28 0.68 4.29 5.93
CA ARG A 28 1.72 5.15 5.36
C ARG A 28 1.15 6.21 4.42
N GLY A 29 0.18 5.84 3.58
CA GLY A 29 -0.53 6.81 2.75
C GLY A 29 -1.34 7.82 3.59
N LYS A 30 -1.92 7.39 4.73
CA LYS A 30 -2.56 8.30 5.68
C LYS A 30 -1.56 9.26 6.37
N ASP A 31 -0.38 8.78 6.74
CA ASP A 31 0.68 9.63 7.32
C ASP A 31 1.15 10.70 6.31
N PHE A 32 1.31 10.34 5.03
CA PHE A 32 1.55 11.32 3.96
C PHE A 32 0.36 12.27 3.74
N PHE A 33 -0.88 11.77 3.81
CA PHE A 33 -2.09 12.60 3.75
C PHE A 33 -2.10 13.66 4.86
N ASP A 34 -1.98 13.24 6.12
CA ASP A 34 -1.99 14.09 7.31
C ASP A 34 -0.86 15.15 7.27
N ARG A 35 0.31 14.80 6.74
CA ARG A 35 1.46 15.69 6.56
C ARG A 35 1.38 16.61 5.33
N LYS A 36 0.35 16.47 4.48
CA LYS A 36 0.23 17.12 3.17
C LYS A 36 1.42 16.88 2.24
N GLN A 37 1.95 15.65 2.24
CA GLN A 37 3.10 15.21 1.46
C GLN A 37 2.69 14.15 0.43
N ALA A 38 3.48 14.03 -0.64
CA ALA A 38 3.26 13.17 -1.81
C ALA A 38 1.92 13.42 -2.55
N ASP A 39 1.82 12.91 -3.78
CA ASP A 39 0.54 12.82 -4.48
C ASP A 39 -0.27 11.63 -3.94
N VAL A 40 -0.91 11.86 -2.80
CA VAL A 40 -1.90 10.95 -2.19
C VAL A 40 -3.18 11.69 -1.77
N GLN A 41 -3.21 13.01 -1.93
CA GLN A 41 -4.23 13.89 -1.34
C GLN A 41 -5.63 13.60 -1.89
N TYR A 42 -5.74 13.37 -3.21
CA TYR A 42 -7.00 13.12 -3.88
C TYR A 42 -7.67 11.83 -3.37
N ILE A 43 -6.96 10.70 -3.40
CA ILE A 43 -7.54 9.41 -3.03
C ILE A 43 -7.75 9.30 -1.52
N TYR A 44 -6.84 9.77 -0.66
CA TYR A 44 -7.05 9.64 0.78
C TYR A 44 -8.18 10.54 1.33
N ASN A 45 -8.43 11.69 0.69
CA ASN A 45 -9.60 12.51 0.98
C ASN A 45 -10.91 11.78 0.61
N LEU A 46 -10.97 11.17 -0.58
CA LEU A 46 -12.13 10.39 -1.02
C LEU A 46 -12.33 9.08 -0.24
N LEU A 47 -11.22 8.40 0.12
CA LEU A 47 -11.20 7.19 0.94
C LEU A 47 -11.75 7.44 2.35
N ASN A 48 -11.61 8.68 2.85
CA ASN A 48 -12.16 9.14 4.13
C ASN A 48 -11.71 8.25 5.31
N LEU A 49 -10.44 7.85 5.28
CA LEU A 49 -9.86 6.79 6.11
C LEU A 49 -9.71 7.20 7.58
N ASP A 50 -10.28 6.40 8.49
CA ASP A 50 -10.16 6.58 9.94
C ASP A 50 -9.06 5.68 10.52
N ARG A 51 -9.19 4.35 10.34
CA ARG A 51 -8.24 3.35 10.85
C ARG A 51 -8.23 2.08 9.98
N VAL A 52 -7.10 1.37 9.97
CA VAL A 52 -6.97 0.02 9.39
C VAL A 52 -6.37 -0.93 10.41
N ASP A 53 -7.06 -2.05 10.62
CA ASP A 53 -6.66 -3.12 11.54
C ASP A 53 -6.48 -4.43 10.78
N ALA A 54 -5.40 -5.16 11.03
CA ALA A 54 -5.31 -6.57 10.65
C ALA A 54 -6.06 -7.39 11.72
N VAL A 55 -6.94 -8.31 11.30
CA VAL A 55 -7.75 -9.13 12.22
C VAL A 55 -7.51 -10.63 12.08
N ASP A 56 -7.18 -11.09 10.87
CA ASP A 56 -6.43 -12.32 10.62
C ASP A 56 -5.29 -12.01 9.64
N ALA A 57 -4.30 -12.90 9.52
CA ALA A 57 -3.18 -12.76 8.57
C ALA A 57 -3.62 -12.54 7.11
N SER A 58 -4.88 -12.86 6.78
CA SER A 58 -5.52 -12.73 5.47
C SER A 58 -6.73 -11.79 5.43
N THR A 59 -7.01 -11.00 6.49
CA THR A 59 -8.14 -10.05 6.51
C THR A 59 -7.79 -8.76 7.24
N VAL A 60 -8.04 -7.63 6.55
CA VAL A 60 -8.06 -6.29 7.14
C VAL A 60 -9.49 -5.82 7.40
N ARG A 61 -9.66 -5.08 8.50
CA ARG A 61 -10.84 -4.28 8.82
C ARG A 61 -10.50 -2.81 8.59
N ILE A 62 -11.15 -2.21 7.60
CA ILE A 62 -11.01 -0.78 7.27
C ILE A 62 -12.19 -0.04 7.90
N LYS A 63 -11.90 1.04 8.63
CA LYS A 63 -12.88 1.97 9.18
C LYS A 63 -12.73 3.31 8.49
N THR A 64 -13.84 3.85 7.98
CA THR A 64 -13.92 5.20 7.40
C THR A 64 -14.68 6.14 8.34
N ARG A 65 -14.45 7.45 8.20
CA ARG A 65 -15.13 8.50 8.99
C ARG A 65 -16.59 8.70 8.60
N GLN A 66 -16.93 8.38 7.35
CA GLN A 66 -18.28 8.43 6.79
C GLN A 66 -18.55 7.14 5.98
N PRO A 67 -19.82 6.73 5.78
CA PRO A 67 -20.15 5.61 4.90
C PRO A 67 -19.69 5.89 3.47
N ASN A 68 -18.77 5.06 2.94
CA ASN A 68 -18.31 5.17 1.56
C ASN A 68 -18.76 3.92 0.76
N PRO A 69 -19.75 4.04 -0.15
CA PRO A 69 -20.24 2.91 -0.94
C PRO A 69 -19.26 2.51 -2.07
N VAL A 70 -18.42 3.45 -2.53
CA VAL A 70 -17.40 3.24 -3.58
C VAL A 70 -16.01 2.95 -3.00
N LEU A 71 -15.93 2.60 -1.71
CA LEU A 71 -14.70 2.19 -1.02
C LEU A 71 -13.85 1.16 -1.80
N PRO A 72 -14.43 0.11 -2.45
CA PRO A 72 -13.64 -0.84 -3.24
C PRO A 72 -12.95 -0.21 -4.47
N TYR A 73 -13.53 0.84 -5.05
CA TYR A 73 -12.95 1.56 -6.18
C TYR A 73 -11.74 2.41 -5.74
N HIS A 74 -11.85 3.11 -4.60
CA HIS A 74 -10.72 3.85 -4.03
C HIS A 74 -9.57 2.92 -3.62
N LEU A 75 -9.88 1.73 -3.10
CA LEU A 75 -8.90 0.69 -2.73
C LEU A 75 -8.27 -0.04 -3.94
N ALA A 76 -8.76 0.22 -5.16
CA ALA A 76 -8.15 -0.27 -6.40
C ALA A 76 -7.08 0.69 -6.96
N HIS A 77 -6.89 1.86 -6.36
CA HIS A 77 -5.90 2.84 -6.78
C HIS A 77 -4.49 2.45 -6.30
N ASP A 78 -3.47 2.79 -7.08
CA ASP A 78 -2.06 2.53 -6.74
C ASP A 78 -1.62 3.15 -5.40
N GLN A 79 -2.10 4.36 -5.09
CA GLN A 79 -1.93 5.07 -3.81
C GLN A 79 -2.43 4.29 -2.57
N THR A 80 -3.28 3.27 -2.77
CA THR A 80 -3.80 2.37 -1.72
C THR A 80 -3.20 0.97 -1.72
N SER A 81 -2.15 0.74 -2.52
CA SER A 81 -1.46 -0.56 -2.62
C SER A 81 -0.91 -1.06 -1.29
N ALA A 82 -0.86 -2.38 -1.14
CA ALA A 82 -0.06 -3.02 -0.09
C ALA A 82 1.44 -2.84 -0.37
N PHE A 83 2.23 -2.61 0.67
CA PHE A 83 3.68 -2.45 0.56
C PHE A 83 4.42 -3.38 1.54
N PRO A 84 5.54 -4.01 1.13
CA PRO A 84 6.32 -4.88 2.00
C PRO A 84 7.00 -4.08 3.14
N PRO A 85 6.61 -4.28 4.41
CA PRO A 85 6.99 -3.39 5.50
C PRO A 85 8.47 -3.46 5.85
N LYS A 86 9.13 -4.62 5.69
CA LYS A 86 10.58 -4.73 5.96
C LYS A 86 11.35 -3.92 4.93
N TYR A 87 11.10 -4.14 3.64
CA TYR A 87 11.75 -3.39 2.56
C TYR A 87 11.54 -1.87 2.68
N TYR A 88 10.32 -1.42 2.96
CA TYR A 88 10.00 0.01 3.07
C TYR A 88 10.43 0.68 4.38
N THR A 89 10.82 -0.10 5.40
CA THR A 89 11.43 0.42 6.64
C THR A 89 12.96 0.43 6.57
N GLN A 90 13.57 -0.55 5.88
CA GLN A 90 15.02 -0.72 5.79
C GLN A 90 15.65 0.05 4.62
N THR A 91 14.87 0.39 3.59
CA THR A 91 15.38 1.07 2.39
C THR A 91 15.15 2.58 2.48
N PRO A 92 16.20 3.43 2.35
CA PRO A 92 16.04 4.88 2.34
C PRO A 92 15.08 5.37 1.24
N GLN A 93 14.31 6.43 1.50
CA GLN A 93 13.25 6.87 0.57
C GLN A 93 13.78 7.29 -0.82
N ALA A 94 15.01 7.80 -0.90
CA ALA A 94 15.69 8.06 -2.18
C ALA A 94 15.98 6.78 -2.99
N SER A 95 16.21 5.65 -2.33
CA SER A 95 16.41 4.34 -2.96
C SER A 95 15.08 3.66 -3.32
N LEU A 96 14.04 3.83 -2.50
CA LEU A 96 12.67 3.38 -2.82
C LEU A 96 12.16 3.99 -4.12
N ASN A 97 12.40 5.28 -4.36
CA ASN A 97 12.05 5.95 -5.61
C ASN A 97 12.79 5.38 -6.85
N ARG A 98 13.93 4.72 -6.66
CA ARG A 98 14.71 4.08 -7.74
C ARG A 98 14.42 2.58 -7.90
N ARG A 99 13.82 1.93 -6.90
CA ARG A 99 13.48 0.50 -6.87
C ARG A 99 12.19 0.28 -6.07
N PRO A 100 11.01 0.64 -6.62
CA PRO A 100 9.73 0.31 -5.99
C PRO A 100 9.53 -1.22 -5.97
N VAL A 101 9.00 -1.74 -4.86
CA VAL A 101 8.67 -3.17 -4.72
C VAL A 101 7.20 -3.30 -4.35
N GLY A 102 6.39 -3.81 -5.28
CA GLY A 102 4.97 -4.07 -5.10
C GLY A 102 4.59 -5.52 -5.38
N SER A 103 3.28 -5.79 -5.41
CA SER A 103 2.69 -7.09 -5.75
C SER A 103 1.89 -7.06 -7.07
N GLY A 104 2.12 -6.05 -7.91
CA GLY A 104 1.53 -5.92 -9.25
C GLY A 104 2.22 -6.82 -10.28
N PRO A 105 1.60 -7.10 -11.44
CA PRO A 105 2.11 -8.08 -12.41
C PRO A 105 3.42 -7.67 -13.10
N THR A 106 3.78 -6.38 -13.09
CA THR A 106 4.99 -5.85 -13.73
C THR A 106 6.13 -5.62 -12.72
N ALA A 107 7.19 -6.42 -12.84
CA ALA A 107 8.49 -6.15 -12.23
C ALA A 107 9.40 -5.34 -13.19
N SER A 108 8.89 -4.23 -13.70
CA SER A 108 9.69 -3.22 -14.42
C SER A 108 10.22 -2.18 -13.41
N TRP A 109 11.46 -1.71 -13.51
CA TRP A 109 12.16 -1.37 -14.74
C TRP A 109 13.61 -1.87 -14.81
N SER A 110 14.02 -2.25 -16.02
CA SER A 110 15.36 -2.74 -16.33
C SER A 110 16.35 -1.61 -16.60
N GLY A 111 17.20 -1.33 -15.61
CA GLY A 111 18.57 -0.84 -15.76
C GLY A 111 18.85 0.41 -16.63
N PHE A 112 19.38 1.45 -16.00
CA PHE A 112 20.40 2.29 -16.64
C PHE A 112 21.70 2.22 -15.86
N ARG A 113 22.77 1.76 -16.52
CA ARG A 113 24.11 1.57 -15.96
C ARG A 113 25.04 2.57 -16.64
N THR A 114 25.10 3.80 -16.14
CA THR A 114 26.12 4.76 -16.56
C THR A 114 27.47 4.33 -16.02
N SER A 115 28.28 3.71 -16.88
CA SER A 115 29.73 3.78 -16.76
C SER A 115 30.18 5.20 -17.10
N GLY A 116 30.93 5.82 -16.20
CA GLY A 116 31.55 7.14 -16.30
C GLY A 116 32.49 7.31 -15.13
#